data_AF-E9GQ66-F1
#
_entry.id   AF-E9GQ66-F1
#
_cell.length_a   1.000
_cell.length_b   1.000
_cell.length_c   1.000
_cell.angle_alpha   90.00
_cell.angle_beta   90.00
_cell.angle_gamma   90.00
#
_symmetry.space_group_name_H-M   'P 1'
#
loop_
_entity.id
_entity.type
_entity.pdbx_description
1 polymer ?
#
loop_
_entity_poly.entity_id
_entity_poly.type
_entity_poly.pdbx_seq_one_letter_code
_entity_poly.pdbx_strand_id
1 'polypeptide(L)'
;MDYRNDPCMPPVRNQGGCGSCWAYTASAVVEFGKCKKSGGNAIDLSEQQIVDCSLGSGCSGGWEHEAWKYLASCGGHALESSYPYAGRDGACRFSPTGMTIGAKLLTSIPVEWVPSKDTSTMMNILSDGRILTVYIHLPDSFFNYKSGIFDDTKCNSGSAHALNPVGYGTLNGVDYWVMRNSWGAGWGSSGYVLVKRGIDLCLIESYARTTNIDTTTTTSLENFCTNRPNGNYANPNECQSYISCSNGSAYKMNCPSGLAFNEKYNSCDYIYNVPGCN
;
A
#
# COMPACT_ATOMS: atom_id res chain seq x y z
N MET A 1 -2.93 13.70 10.99
CA MET A 1 -3.45 12.39 10.52
C MET A 1 -2.51 11.29 10.99
N ASP A 2 -3.02 10.13 11.41
CA ASP A 2 -2.18 9.06 11.94
C ASP A 2 -2.86 7.68 11.79
N TYR A 3 -2.27 6.79 10.98
CA TYR A 3 -2.79 5.44 10.75
C TYR A 3 -2.26 4.38 11.71
N ARG A 4 -1.48 4.73 12.75
CA ARG A 4 -0.92 3.74 13.70
C ARG A 4 -1.99 2.84 14.34
N ASN A 5 -3.18 3.39 14.58
CA ASN A 5 -4.31 2.68 15.18
C ASN A 5 -5.43 2.37 14.17
N ASP A 6 -5.18 2.56 12.87
CA ASP A 6 -6.16 2.18 11.84
C ASP A 6 -6.22 0.63 11.77
N PRO A 7 -7.41 0.02 11.75
CA PRO A 7 -7.54 -1.44 11.71
C PRO A 7 -6.91 -2.09 10.46
N CYS A 8 -6.67 -1.32 9.40
CA CYS A 8 -5.97 -1.78 8.20
C CYS A 8 -4.45 -1.67 8.28
N MET A 9 -3.89 -1.02 9.29
CA MET A 9 -2.44 -0.91 9.44
C MET A 9 -1.86 -2.27 9.84
N PRO A 10 -1.01 -2.90 9.01
CA PRO A 10 -0.41 -4.16 9.37
C PRO A 10 0.49 -4.01 10.61
N PRO A 11 0.52 -5.02 11.49
CA PRO A 11 1.35 -4.98 12.70
C PRO A 11 2.82 -4.75 12.34
N VAL A 12 3.59 -4.11 13.23
CA VAL A 12 5.03 -3.91 13.00
C VAL A 12 5.74 -5.26 13.01
N ARG A 13 6.43 -5.57 11.91
CA ARG A 13 7.24 -6.78 11.75
C ARG A 13 8.72 -6.52 11.98
N ASN A 14 9.52 -7.59 11.96
CA ASN A 14 10.96 -7.54 12.17
C ASN A 14 11.71 -8.25 11.03
N GLN A 15 12.43 -7.48 10.22
CA GLN A 15 13.21 -7.99 9.10
C GLN A 15 14.46 -8.79 9.51
N GLY A 16 14.90 -8.64 10.77
CA GLY A 16 16.14 -9.25 11.27
C GLY A 16 17.39 -8.66 10.61
N GLY A 17 18.40 -9.51 10.40
CA GLY A 17 19.67 -9.11 9.77
C GLY A 17 19.64 -9.05 8.23
N CYS A 18 18.50 -9.35 7.62
CA CYS A 18 18.33 -9.30 6.17
C CYS A 18 18.05 -7.85 5.72
N GLY A 19 18.72 -7.39 4.65
CA GLY A 19 18.49 -6.09 4.01
C GLY A 19 17.20 -6.05 3.18
N SER A 20 16.08 -6.52 3.74
CA SER A 20 14.78 -6.68 3.09
C SER A 20 13.78 -5.56 3.39
N CYS A 21 14.24 -4.41 3.91
CA CYS A 21 13.36 -3.26 4.21
C CYS A 21 12.47 -2.87 3.02
N TRP A 22 13.01 -2.93 1.80
CA TRP A 22 12.29 -2.71 0.55
C TRP A 22 11.12 -3.68 0.32
N ALA A 23 11.23 -4.94 0.74
CA ALA A 23 10.16 -5.92 0.67
C ALA A 23 9.08 -5.68 1.74
N TYR A 24 9.50 -5.31 2.95
CA TYR A 24 8.58 -4.94 4.05
C TYR A 24 7.75 -3.72 3.70
N THR A 25 8.37 -2.66 3.19
CA THR A 25 7.64 -1.45 2.82
C THR A 25 6.75 -1.67 1.60
N ALA A 26 7.19 -2.48 0.63
CA ALA A 26 6.38 -2.88 -0.50
C ALA A 26 5.12 -3.65 -0.07
N SER A 27 5.27 -4.64 0.81
CA SER A 27 4.17 -5.48 1.31
C SER A 27 3.18 -4.63 2.11
N ALA A 28 3.66 -3.76 3.00
CA ALA A 28 2.81 -2.92 3.83
C ALA A 28 1.89 -1.97 3.02
N VAL A 29 2.41 -1.38 1.93
CA VAL A 29 1.60 -0.56 1.03
C VAL A 29 0.48 -1.38 0.40
N VAL A 30 0.77 -2.64 0.03
CA VAL A 30 -0.21 -3.55 -0.58
C VAL A 30 -1.25 -4.02 0.44
N GLU A 31 -0.83 -4.42 1.64
CA GLU A 31 -1.70 -4.84 2.75
C GLU A 31 -2.68 -3.73 3.15
N PHE A 32 -2.14 -2.54 3.44
CA PHE A 32 -2.95 -1.39 3.85
C PHE A 32 -3.92 -1.00 2.73
N GLY A 33 -3.43 -0.85 1.50
CA GLY A 33 -4.27 -0.49 0.35
C GLY A 33 -5.38 -1.51 0.09
N LYS A 34 -5.08 -2.82 0.16
CA LYS A 34 -6.08 -3.88 -0.03
C LYS A 34 -7.12 -3.86 1.08
N CYS A 35 -6.72 -3.69 2.33
CA CYS A 35 -7.64 -3.62 3.45
C CYS A 35 -8.57 -2.40 3.34
N LYS A 36 -8.02 -1.21 3.05
CA LYS A 36 -8.82 0.03 2.89
C LYS A 36 -9.83 -0.09 1.75
N LYS A 37 -9.44 -0.69 0.61
CA LYS A 37 -10.34 -0.90 -0.53
C LYS A 37 -11.36 -2.03 -0.34
N SER A 38 -11.13 -2.95 0.60
CA SER A 38 -12.02 -4.09 0.87
C SER A 38 -12.92 -3.90 2.10
N GLY A 39 -12.98 -2.69 2.65
CA GLY A 39 -13.84 -2.37 3.79
C GLY A 39 -13.34 -2.86 5.14
N GLY A 40 -12.03 -3.02 5.32
CA GLY A 40 -11.44 -3.35 6.63
C GLY A 40 -10.97 -4.81 6.79
N ASN A 41 -10.91 -5.59 5.71
CA ASN A 41 -10.39 -6.96 5.77
C ASN A 41 -8.87 -6.95 5.74
N ALA A 42 -8.26 -6.96 6.93
CA ALA A 42 -6.81 -7.04 7.09
C ALA A 42 -6.27 -8.32 6.45
N ILE A 43 -5.06 -8.22 5.91
CA ILE A 43 -4.40 -9.31 5.20
C ILE A 43 -2.92 -9.33 5.54
N ASP A 44 -2.36 -10.53 5.56
CA ASP A 44 -0.97 -10.80 5.90
C ASP A 44 -0.25 -11.35 4.67
N LEU A 45 0.63 -10.55 4.08
CA LEU A 45 1.30 -10.82 2.81
C LEU A 45 2.78 -11.15 2.99
N SER A 46 3.33 -11.95 2.07
CA SER A 46 4.68 -12.54 2.17
C SER A 46 5.83 -11.64 1.71
N GLU A 47 6.60 -11.07 2.64
CA GLU A 47 7.85 -10.40 2.25
C GLU A 47 8.85 -11.36 1.59
N GLN A 48 8.84 -12.64 1.98
CA GLN A 48 9.79 -13.62 1.45
C GLN A 48 9.58 -13.94 -0.03
N GLN A 49 8.34 -13.91 -0.52
CA GLN A 49 8.08 -14.00 -1.95
C GLN A 49 8.83 -12.89 -2.69
N ILE A 50 8.79 -11.66 -2.20
CA ILE A 50 9.49 -10.52 -2.81
C ILE A 50 11.00 -10.73 -2.73
N VAL A 51 11.51 -11.14 -1.57
CA VAL A 51 12.95 -11.41 -1.35
C VAL A 51 13.48 -12.47 -2.33
N ASP A 52 12.75 -13.56 -2.52
CA ASP A 52 13.22 -14.71 -3.31
C ASP A 52 12.96 -14.56 -4.81
N CYS A 53 11.92 -13.83 -5.22
CA CYS A 53 11.40 -13.87 -6.60
C CYS A 53 11.42 -12.54 -7.36
N SER A 54 11.52 -11.39 -6.69
CA SER A 54 11.60 -10.10 -7.38
C SER A 54 13.00 -9.89 -7.99
N LEU A 55 13.12 -8.93 -8.92
CA LEU A 55 14.39 -8.53 -9.56
C LEU A 55 15.39 -7.83 -8.61
N GLY A 56 15.14 -7.84 -7.30
CA GLY A 56 16.05 -7.36 -6.28
C GLY A 56 17.22 -8.32 -6.01
N SER A 57 18.09 -7.97 -5.06
CA SER A 57 19.20 -8.81 -4.61
C SER A 57 18.91 -9.44 -3.23
N GLY A 58 17.64 -9.78 -2.99
CA GLY A 58 17.16 -10.37 -1.74
C GLY A 58 17.59 -9.59 -0.50
N CYS A 59 18.37 -10.22 0.38
CA CYS A 59 18.90 -9.64 1.60
C CYS A 59 20.05 -8.64 1.41
N SER A 60 20.60 -8.52 0.20
CA SER A 60 21.60 -7.48 -0.12
C SER A 60 20.96 -6.14 -0.49
N GLY A 61 19.62 -6.08 -0.53
CA GLY A 61 18.86 -4.88 -0.86
C GLY A 61 18.07 -5.02 -2.16
N GLY A 62 17.24 -4.00 -2.40
CA GLY A 62 16.35 -3.93 -3.55
C GLY A 62 15.51 -2.67 -3.48
N TRP A 63 14.56 -2.57 -4.40
CA TRP A 63 13.66 -1.42 -4.49
C TRP A 63 12.20 -1.87 -4.51
N GLU A 64 11.36 -1.18 -3.75
CA GLU A 64 9.93 -1.46 -3.61
C GLU A 64 9.17 -1.39 -4.95
N HIS A 65 9.58 -0.51 -5.86
CA HIS A 65 8.91 -0.36 -7.15
C HIS A 65 9.18 -1.56 -8.08
N GLU A 66 10.34 -2.20 -7.96
CA GLU A 66 10.63 -3.46 -8.67
C GLU A 66 9.86 -4.63 -8.04
N ALA A 67 9.65 -4.61 -6.73
CA ALA A 67 8.74 -5.55 -6.07
C ALA A 67 7.31 -5.41 -6.60
N TRP A 68 6.77 -4.19 -6.70
CA TRP A 68 5.42 -3.98 -7.21
C TRP A 68 5.25 -4.36 -8.69
N LYS A 69 6.24 -4.06 -9.55
CA LYS A 69 6.27 -4.52 -10.94
C LYS A 69 6.27 -6.04 -11.03
N TYR A 70 7.10 -6.70 -10.23
CA TYR A 70 7.12 -8.16 -10.12
C TYR A 70 5.73 -8.69 -9.69
N LEU A 71 5.16 -8.20 -8.60
CA LEU A 71 3.87 -8.66 -8.08
C LEU A 71 2.72 -8.46 -9.09
N ALA A 72 2.74 -7.36 -9.85
CA ALA A 72 1.79 -7.11 -10.92
C ALA A 72 1.92 -8.14 -12.06
N SER A 73 3.15 -8.56 -12.42
CA SER A 73 3.40 -9.47 -13.54
C SER A 73 3.31 -10.96 -13.17
N CYS A 74 3.63 -11.33 -11.94
CA CYS A 74 3.69 -12.74 -11.53
C CYS A 74 2.32 -13.34 -11.15
N GLY A 75 1.27 -12.52 -11.13
CA GLY A 75 -0.10 -12.94 -10.82
C GLY A 75 -0.57 -12.64 -9.40
N GLY A 76 0.26 -11.96 -8.59
CA GLY A 76 -0.13 -11.39 -7.31
C GLY A 76 0.82 -11.67 -6.15
N HIS A 77 0.41 -11.19 -4.99
CA HIS A 77 1.11 -11.29 -3.72
C HIS A 77 0.50 -12.41 -2.86
N ALA A 78 1.29 -13.43 -2.57
CA ALA A 78 0.93 -14.55 -1.73
C ALA A 78 0.74 -14.10 -0.27
N LEU A 79 -0.10 -14.85 0.44
CA LEU A 79 -0.19 -14.74 1.90
C LEU A 79 1.10 -15.19 2.56
N GLU A 80 1.45 -14.56 3.69
CA GLU A 80 2.56 -14.97 4.54
C GLU A 80 2.42 -16.45 4.98
N SER A 81 1.20 -16.90 5.25
CA SER A 81 0.91 -18.31 5.60
C SER A 81 1.24 -19.31 4.47
N SER A 82 1.27 -18.87 3.21
CA SER A 82 1.63 -19.70 2.05
C SER A 82 3.13 -19.61 1.72
N TYR A 83 3.79 -18.50 2.07
CA TYR A 83 5.21 -18.30 1.82
C TYR A 83 5.87 -17.56 3.01
N PRO A 84 6.17 -18.26 4.11
CA PRO A 84 6.63 -17.61 5.34
C PRO A 84 8.00 -16.96 5.22
N TYR A 85 8.21 -15.89 6.00
CA TYR A 85 9.47 -15.19 6.13
C TYR A 85 10.58 -16.02 6.78
N ALA A 86 11.70 -16.13 6.08
CA ALA A 86 12.87 -16.89 6.49
C ALA A 86 14.05 -15.98 6.90
N GLY A 87 14.01 -14.68 6.59
CA GLY A 87 15.06 -13.73 6.97
C GLY A 87 16.41 -13.98 6.30
N ARG A 88 16.41 -14.63 5.13
CA ARG A 88 17.59 -14.95 4.32
C ARG A 88 17.17 -15.15 2.87
N ASP A 89 18.14 -15.13 1.96
CA ASP A 89 17.90 -15.47 0.57
C ASP A 89 17.47 -16.94 0.41
N GLY A 90 16.51 -17.17 -0.48
CA GLY A 90 16.05 -18.47 -0.91
C GLY A 90 15.88 -18.54 -2.43
N ALA A 91 15.70 -19.76 -2.95
CA ALA A 91 15.25 -19.92 -4.33
C ALA A 91 13.80 -19.46 -4.44
N CYS A 92 13.42 -18.84 -5.57
CA CYS A 92 12.03 -18.51 -5.84
C CYS A 92 11.17 -19.78 -5.90
N ARG A 93 10.22 -19.91 -4.96
CA ARG A 93 9.26 -21.03 -4.89
C ARG A 93 7.84 -20.61 -5.28
N PHE A 94 7.65 -19.35 -5.67
CA PHE A 94 6.33 -18.81 -5.93
C PHE A 94 5.67 -19.51 -7.11
N SER A 95 4.41 -19.91 -6.92
CA SER A 95 3.55 -20.44 -7.98
C SER A 95 2.17 -19.81 -7.86
N PRO A 96 1.67 -19.07 -8.87
CA PRO A 96 0.38 -18.39 -8.79
C PRO A 96 -0.81 -19.36 -8.72
N THR A 97 -0.62 -20.63 -9.12
CA THR A 97 -1.63 -21.69 -9.02
C THR A 97 -1.41 -22.63 -7.83
N GLY A 98 -0.21 -22.61 -7.23
CA GLY A 98 0.16 -23.47 -6.10
C GLY A 98 0.12 -22.80 -4.74
N MET A 99 -0.24 -21.51 -4.67
CA MET A 99 -0.23 -20.70 -3.44
C MET A 99 -1.49 -19.86 -3.30
N THR A 100 -1.85 -19.50 -2.07
CA THR A 100 -2.96 -18.58 -1.82
C THR A 100 -2.53 -17.13 -2.07
N ILE A 101 -3.16 -16.49 -3.05
CA ILE A 101 -2.92 -15.08 -3.39
C ILE A 101 -3.82 -14.19 -2.55
N GLY A 102 -3.22 -13.28 -1.78
CA GLY A 102 -3.95 -12.34 -0.94
C GLY A 102 -4.30 -11.03 -1.64
N ALA A 103 -3.42 -10.54 -2.51
CA ALA A 103 -3.63 -9.28 -3.22
C ALA A 103 -3.09 -9.33 -4.64
N LYS A 104 -3.70 -8.54 -5.53
CA LYS A 104 -3.20 -8.26 -6.87
C LYS A 104 -2.97 -6.77 -7.03
N LEU A 105 -1.96 -6.42 -7.81
CA LEU A 105 -1.63 -5.04 -8.14
C LEU A 105 -2.12 -4.73 -9.55
N LEU A 106 -2.46 -3.47 -9.78
CA LEU A 106 -2.91 -3.01 -11.08
C LEU A 106 -1.74 -3.08 -12.07
N THR A 107 -1.91 -3.86 -13.13
CA THR A 107 -0.84 -4.10 -14.12
C THR A 107 -0.57 -2.90 -15.02
N SER A 108 -1.58 -2.06 -15.26
CA SER A 108 -1.45 -0.88 -16.13
C SER A 108 -0.62 0.24 -15.50
N ILE A 109 -0.67 0.39 -14.17
CA ILE A 109 0.07 1.42 -13.42
C ILE A 109 0.57 0.79 -12.10
N PRO A 110 1.64 -0.01 -12.16
CA PRO A 110 2.14 -0.73 -10.99
C PRO A 110 2.88 0.19 -10.00
N VAL A 111 3.22 1.43 -10.38
CA VAL A 111 3.97 2.38 -9.54
C VAL A 111 3.46 3.80 -9.78
N GLU A 112 3.20 4.51 -8.69
CA GLU A 112 2.95 5.95 -8.67
C GLU A 112 4.17 6.65 -8.04
N TRP A 113 4.78 7.55 -8.80
CA TRP A 113 5.99 8.28 -8.41
C TRP A 113 5.62 9.64 -7.86
N VAL A 114 6.12 9.98 -6.69
CA VAL A 114 5.95 11.31 -6.10
C VAL A 114 7.12 12.19 -6.53
N PRO A 115 6.88 13.43 -7.02
CA PRO A 115 7.96 14.36 -7.30
C PRO A 115 8.86 14.56 -6.07
N SER A 116 10.17 14.65 -6.30
CA SER A 116 11.15 14.78 -5.23
C SER A 116 10.83 15.99 -4.34
N LYS A 117 10.83 15.78 -3.02
CA LYS A 117 10.57 16.78 -1.97
C LYS A 117 9.15 17.36 -1.97
N ASP A 118 8.21 16.73 -2.70
CA ASP A 118 6.82 17.15 -2.72
C ASP A 118 6.04 16.58 -1.54
N THR A 119 6.24 17.21 -0.38
CA THR A 119 5.54 16.83 0.86
C THR A 119 4.02 16.97 0.76
N SER A 120 3.52 17.89 -0.10
CA SER A 120 2.09 18.08 -0.32
C SER A 120 1.49 16.85 -1.01
N THR A 121 2.12 16.33 -2.06
CA THR A 121 1.67 15.10 -2.74
C THR A 121 1.74 13.89 -1.80
N MET A 122 2.81 13.77 -0.99
CA MET A 122 2.89 12.71 0.03
C MET A 122 1.74 12.80 1.04
N MET A 123 1.41 14.01 1.53
CA MET A 123 0.29 14.23 2.44
C MET A 123 -1.07 13.94 1.79
N ASN A 124 -1.25 14.27 0.51
CA ASN A 124 -2.48 13.97 -0.22
C ASN A 124 -2.68 12.46 -0.36
N ILE A 125 -1.64 11.71 -0.73
CA ILE A 125 -1.71 10.23 -0.80
C ILE A 125 -2.10 9.64 0.56
N LEU A 126 -1.51 10.14 1.65
CA LEU A 126 -1.91 9.73 3.00
C LEU A 126 -3.37 10.08 3.27
N SER A 127 -3.82 11.28 2.91
CA SER A 127 -5.18 11.75 3.14
C SER A 127 -6.23 10.95 2.36
N ASP A 128 -5.86 10.38 1.22
CA ASP A 128 -6.67 9.48 0.39
C ASP A 128 -6.83 8.05 0.97
N GLY A 129 -6.29 7.76 2.15
CA GLY A 129 -6.34 6.40 2.70
C GLY A 129 -5.35 5.45 2.08
N ARG A 130 -4.21 5.95 1.60
CA ARG A 130 -3.08 5.15 1.08
C ARG A 130 -1.83 5.44 1.91
N ILE A 131 -0.83 4.57 1.81
CA ILE A 131 0.50 4.82 2.40
C ILE A 131 1.58 4.70 1.33
N LEU A 132 2.79 5.15 1.67
CA LEU A 132 3.91 5.31 0.75
C LEU A 132 5.10 4.45 1.21
N THR A 133 6.10 4.31 0.36
CA THR A 133 7.47 3.98 0.75
C THR A 133 8.36 5.20 0.54
N VAL A 134 9.30 5.41 1.46
CA VAL A 134 10.38 6.41 1.38
C VAL A 134 11.71 5.79 1.80
N TYR A 135 12.82 6.49 1.54
CA TYR A 135 14.16 6.05 1.90
C TYR A 135 14.86 7.09 2.76
N ILE A 136 15.53 6.65 3.83
CA ILE A 136 16.33 7.51 4.69
C ILE A 136 17.78 7.03 4.72
N HIS A 137 18.71 7.97 4.65
CA HIS A 137 20.12 7.75 4.98
C HIS A 137 20.33 7.82 6.50
N LEU A 138 20.41 6.66 7.16
CA LEU A 138 20.32 6.56 8.62
C LEU A 138 21.51 7.23 9.34
N PRO A 139 21.28 8.27 10.16
CA PRO A 139 22.27 8.71 11.16
C PRO A 139 22.48 7.64 12.23
N ASP A 140 23.66 7.59 12.85
CA ASP A 140 23.95 6.61 13.91
C ASP A 140 23.01 6.73 15.12
N SER A 141 22.53 7.94 15.41
CA SER A 141 21.56 8.21 16.47
C SER A 141 20.19 7.56 16.21
N PHE A 142 19.85 7.26 14.95
CA PHE A 142 18.57 6.66 14.57
C PHE A 142 18.40 5.26 15.16
N PHE A 143 19.46 4.46 15.20
CA PHE A 143 19.41 3.10 15.76
C PHE A 143 18.96 3.09 17.23
N ASN A 144 19.24 4.17 17.98
CA ASN A 144 18.92 4.30 19.39
C ASN A 144 17.66 5.15 19.66
N TYR A 145 16.92 5.56 18.63
CA TYR A 145 15.69 6.33 18.78
C TYR A 145 14.69 5.62 19.72
N LYS A 146 14.03 6.41 20.57
CA LYS A 146 13.00 5.95 21.52
C LYS A 146 11.70 6.75 21.43
N SER A 147 11.80 8.07 21.34
CA SER A 147 10.65 8.98 21.34
C SER A 147 11.02 10.37 20.85
N GLY A 148 10.02 11.22 20.63
CA GLY A 148 10.21 12.61 20.18
C GLY A 148 10.32 12.75 18.66
N ILE A 149 10.50 13.97 18.18
CA ILE A 149 10.75 14.22 16.76
C ILE A 149 12.24 14.02 16.50
N PHE A 150 12.57 13.09 15.61
CA PHE A 150 13.92 12.86 15.12
C PHE A 150 14.31 13.93 14.11
N ASP A 151 15.43 14.62 14.36
CA ASP A 151 15.93 15.72 13.53
C ASP A 151 17.46 15.77 13.37
N ASP A 152 18.17 14.66 13.63
CA ASP A 152 19.62 14.58 13.45
C ASP A 152 19.99 14.64 11.96
N THR A 153 20.75 15.66 11.59
CA THR A 153 21.17 15.93 10.20
C THR A 153 22.48 15.24 9.81
N LYS A 154 23.11 14.46 10.71
CA LYS A 154 24.34 13.71 10.44
C LYS A 154 24.06 12.43 9.66
N CYS A 155 23.49 12.57 8.48
CA CYS A 155 23.11 11.47 7.61
C CYS A 155 24.35 10.74 7.09
N ASN A 156 24.38 9.42 7.24
CA ASN A 156 25.45 8.60 6.69
C ASN A 156 25.35 8.53 5.15
N SER A 157 26.47 8.54 4.43
CA SER A 157 26.51 8.43 2.97
C SER A 157 26.39 6.99 2.44
N GLY A 158 26.10 6.02 3.33
CA GLY A 158 26.01 4.59 3.02
C GLY A 158 24.66 4.16 2.46
N SER A 159 24.29 2.90 2.72
CA SER A 159 23.03 2.33 2.26
C SER A 159 21.81 3.05 2.88
N ALA A 160 20.79 3.28 2.07
CA ALA A 160 19.52 3.85 2.52
C ALA A 160 18.61 2.76 3.08
N HIS A 161 17.73 3.14 4.02
CA HIS A 161 16.75 2.24 4.63
C HIS A 161 15.33 2.66 4.26
N ALA A 162 14.48 1.71 3.89
CA ALA A 162 13.12 1.97 3.50
C ALA A 162 12.18 2.03 4.72
N LEU A 163 11.28 3.02 4.75
CA LEU A 163 10.19 3.12 5.74
C LEU A 163 8.86 3.45 5.06
N ASN A 164 7.75 3.27 5.78
CA ASN A 164 6.45 3.76 5.34
C ASN A 164 6.04 5.00 6.15
N PRO A 165 5.82 6.17 5.52
CA PRO A 165 5.00 7.22 6.10
C PRO A 165 3.57 6.70 6.26
N VAL A 166 3.03 6.81 7.47
CA VAL A 166 1.68 6.37 7.84
C VAL A 166 0.85 7.50 8.46
N GLY A 167 1.37 8.72 8.45
CA GLY A 167 0.73 9.88 9.04
C GLY A 167 1.67 11.07 9.10
N TYR A 168 1.12 12.18 9.56
CA TYR A 168 1.83 13.44 9.74
C TYR A 168 1.11 14.31 10.76
N GLY A 169 1.85 15.23 11.37
CA GLY A 169 1.29 16.20 12.30
C GLY A 169 2.25 17.35 12.58
N THR A 170 1.90 18.13 13.60
CA THR A 170 2.69 19.24 14.10
C THR A 170 2.69 19.16 15.62
N LEU A 171 3.86 19.25 16.24
CA LEU A 171 4.02 19.30 17.69
C LEU A 171 4.89 20.50 18.02
N ASN A 172 4.37 21.43 18.85
CA ASN A 172 5.07 22.65 19.26
C ASN A 172 5.64 23.47 18.09
N GLY A 173 4.87 23.56 16.99
CA GLY A 173 5.28 24.28 15.77
C GLY A 173 6.29 23.53 14.88
N VAL A 174 6.65 22.29 15.22
CA VAL A 174 7.52 21.44 14.39
C VAL A 174 6.69 20.38 13.69
N ASP A 175 6.73 20.41 12.37
CA ASP A 175 6.08 19.44 11.51
C ASP A 175 6.85 18.12 11.48
N TYR A 176 6.11 17.01 11.50
CA TYR A 176 6.69 15.66 11.47
C TYR A 176 5.87 14.69 10.61
N TRP A 177 6.57 13.68 10.11
CA TRP A 177 6.03 12.44 9.59
C TRP A 177 5.93 11.40 10.72
N VAL A 178 4.88 10.58 10.69
CA VAL A 178 4.81 9.33 11.47
C VAL A 178 5.29 8.21 10.56
N MET A 179 6.43 7.61 10.88
CA MET A 179 7.03 6.54 10.07
C MET A 179 6.92 5.19 10.76
N ARG A 180 6.44 4.18 10.02
CA ARG A 180 6.49 2.76 10.41
C ARG A 180 7.82 2.17 9.99
N ASN A 181 8.49 1.48 10.91
CA ASN A 181 9.73 0.76 10.65
C ASN A 181 9.48 -0.76 10.62
N SER A 182 10.51 -1.53 10.24
CA SER A 182 10.50 -3.00 10.12
C SER A 182 11.52 -3.66 11.06
N TRP A 183 11.82 -3.05 12.21
CA TRP A 183 12.77 -3.55 13.22
C TRP A 183 12.07 -4.10 14.48
N GLY A 184 10.80 -4.47 14.34
CA GLY A 184 9.96 -4.97 15.43
C GLY A 184 9.40 -3.88 16.35
N ALA A 185 8.33 -4.23 17.07
CA ALA A 185 7.64 -3.30 17.96
C ALA A 185 8.48 -2.86 19.17
N GLY A 186 9.58 -3.54 19.50
CA GLY A 186 10.48 -3.16 20.60
C GLY A 186 11.42 -1.98 20.27
N TRP A 187 11.53 -1.60 19.00
CA TRP A 187 12.34 -0.47 18.57
C TRP A 187 11.52 0.84 18.53
N GLY A 188 12.13 1.98 18.85
CA GLY A 188 11.45 3.28 18.81
C GLY A 188 10.22 3.34 19.71
N SER A 189 9.19 4.03 19.24
CA SER A 189 7.88 4.11 19.91
C SER A 189 6.95 3.05 19.33
N SER A 190 7.05 1.81 19.84
CA SER A 190 6.26 0.66 19.38
C SER A 190 6.50 0.30 17.91
N GLY A 191 7.72 0.47 17.41
CA GLY A 191 8.10 0.24 16.02
C GLY A 191 8.00 1.46 15.11
N TYR A 192 7.66 2.63 15.66
CA TYR A 192 7.48 3.88 14.93
C TYR A 192 8.49 4.95 15.35
N VAL A 193 8.70 5.91 14.45
CA VAL A 193 9.50 7.11 14.68
C VAL A 193 8.78 8.33 14.13
N LEU A 194 8.85 9.45 14.85
CA LEU A 194 8.46 10.75 14.31
C LEU A 194 9.68 11.38 13.66
N VAL A 195 9.62 11.75 12.38
CA VAL A 195 10.75 12.36 11.65
C VAL A 195 10.37 13.77 11.24
N LYS A 196 11.25 14.75 11.46
CA LYS A 196 11.01 16.14 11.06
C LYS A 196 10.69 16.25 9.57
N ARG A 197 9.57 16.89 9.24
CA ARG A 197 9.02 17.03 7.89
C ARG A 197 9.35 18.39 7.28
N GLY A 198 9.45 18.44 5.95
CA GLY A 198 9.59 19.67 5.16
C GLY A 198 11.03 20.15 4.97
N ILE A 199 12.00 19.34 5.38
CA ILE A 199 13.43 19.64 5.24
C ILE A 199 14.20 18.56 4.48
N ASP A 200 13.50 17.56 3.93
CA ASP A 200 14.09 16.40 3.24
C ASP A 200 15.21 15.74 4.07
N LEU A 201 14.95 15.57 5.38
CA LEU A 201 15.93 15.08 6.34
C LEU A 201 16.47 13.71 5.88
N CYS A 202 17.76 13.66 5.58
CA CYS A 202 18.42 12.45 5.11
C CYS A 202 17.74 11.81 3.89
N LEU A 203 17.26 12.65 2.95
CA LEU A 203 16.61 12.27 1.69
C LEU A 203 15.23 11.61 1.83
N ILE A 204 14.62 11.69 3.02
CA ILE A 204 13.36 11.01 3.32
C ILE A 204 12.18 11.48 2.46
N GLU A 205 12.28 12.63 1.82
CA GLU A 205 11.25 13.18 0.92
C GLU A 205 11.66 13.08 -0.55
N SER A 206 12.86 12.56 -0.84
CA SER A 206 13.43 12.54 -2.18
C SER A 206 12.93 11.39 -3.06
N TYR A 207 12.58 10.25 -2.45
CA TYR A 207 12.26 8.99 -3.14
C TYR A 207 10.94 8.36 -2.67
N ALA A 208 9.87 9.15 -2.67
CA ALA A 208 8.54 8.69 -2.26
C ALA A 208 7.79 8.03 -3.42
N ARG A 209 7.20 6.85 -3.15
CA ARG A 209 6.42 6.08 -4.13
C ARG A 209 5.26 5.34 -3.46
N THR A 210 4.23 5.03 -4.23
CA THR A 210 3.16 4.11 -3.83
C THR A 210 2.73 3.25 -5.02
N THR A 211 1.75 2.36 -4.81
CA THR A 211 1.21 1.49 -5.86
C THR A 211 -0.32 1.43 -5.81
N ASN A 212 -0.91 0.99 -6.92
CA ASN A 212 -2.33 0.83 -7.06
C ASN A 212 -2.73 -0.64 -6.93
N ILE A 213 -3.59 -0.93 -5.98
CA ILE A 213 -4.14 -2.28 -5.78
C ILE A 213 -5.24 -2.55 -6.79
N ASP A 214 -5.17 -3.70 -7.45
CA ASP A 214 -6.19 -4.18 -8.37
C ASP A 214 -7.43 -4.61 -7.58
N THR A 215 -8.53 -3.89 -7.81
CA THR A 215 -9.85 -4.18 -7.22
C THR A 215 -10.71 -5.06 -8.13
N THR A 216 -10.22 -5.43 -9.31
CA THR A 216 -11.00 -6.22 -10.29
C THR A 216 -11.09 -7.70 -9.93
N THR A 217 -10.38 -8.16 -8.90
CA THR A 217 -10.47 -9.54 -8.40
C THR A 217 -11.29 -9.68 -7.12
N THR A 218 -12.56 -10.06 -7.36
CA THR A 218 -13.25 -11.19 -6.71
C THR A 218 -13.39 -11.19 -5.20
N THR A 219 -14.36 -10.43 -4.70
CA THR A 219 -15.24 -10.86 -3.58
C THR A 219 -16.50 -10.02 -3.48
N SER A 220 -16.49 -8.76 -3.96
CA SER A 220 -17.68 -7.90 -3.89
C SER A 220 -18.69 -8.10 -5.02
N LEU A 221 -18.28 -8.63 -6.17
CA LEU A 221 -19.18 -8.88 -7.32
C LEU A 221 -19.81 -10.27 -7.29
N GLU A 222 -19.08 -11.34 -6.95
CA GLU A 222 -19.61 -12.71 -6.99
C GLU A 222 -20.86 -12.89 -6.11
N ASN A 223 -20.89 -12.22 -4.95
CA ASN A 223 -22.04 -12.25 -4.04
C ASN A 223 -23.00 -11.06 -4.21
N PHE A 224 -22.71 -10.13 -5.13
CA PHE A 224 -23.55 -8.95 -5.33
C PHE A 224 -24.95 -9.35 -5.77
N CYS A 225 -25.07 -10.35 -6.65
CA CYS A 225 -26.35 -10.73 -7.24
C CYS A 225 -27.03 -11.91 -6.55
N THR A 226 -26.40 -12.59 -5.58
CA THR A 226 -26.88 -13.86 -4.98
C THR A 226 -28.26 -13.77 -4.33
N ASN A 227 -28.71 -12.59 -3.93
CA ASN A 227 -30.06 -12.34 -3.38
C ASN A 227 -30.73 -11.09 -3.99
N ARG A 228 -30.29 -10.66 -5.17
CA ARG A 228 -30.86 -9.49 -5.87
C ARG A 228 -31.64 -9.94 -7.10
N PRO A 229 -32.75 -9.28 -7.43
CA PRO A 229 -33.42 -9.48 -8.72
C PRO A 229 -32.49 -9.24 -9.92
N ASN A 230 -32.90 -9.73 -11.08
CA ASN A 230 -32.24 -9.34 -12.33
C ASN A 230 -32.45 -7.84 -12.58
N GLY A 231 -31.39 -7.14 -12.97
CA GLY A 231 -31.44 -5.68 -13.16
C GLY A 231 -30.06 -5.05 -13.10
N ASN A 232 -30.00 -3.74 -13.31
CA ASN A 232 -28.75 -2.99 -13.17
C ASN A 232 -28.76 -2.22 -11.85
N TYR A 233 -27.60 -2.16 -11.22
CA TYR A 233 -27.38 -1.54 -9.92
C TYR A 233 -26.12 -0.68 -9.99
N ALA A 234 -26.05 0.38 -9.19
CA ALA A 234 -24.82 1.16 -9.06
C ALA A 234 -23.68 0.26 -8.60
N ASN A 235 -22.52 0.44 -9.21
CA ASN A 235 -21.31 -0.14 -8.67
C ASN A 235 -20.88 0.68 -7.44
N PRO A 236 -20.88 0.08 -6.23
CA PRO A 236 -20.55 0.81 -5.01
C PRO A 236 -19.10 1.32 -4.96
N ASN A 237 -18.24 0.80 -5.85
CA ASN A 237 -16.80 1.09 -5.85
C ASN A 237 -16.37 2.00 -7.00
N GLU A 238 -17.23 2.27 -7.99
CA GLU A 238 -16.84 2.99 -9.21
C GLU A 238 -18.06 3.57 -9.94
N CYS A 239 -18.28 4.88 -9.77
CA CYS A 239 -19.40 5.62 -10.33
C CYS A 239 -19.55 5.50 -11.86
N GLN A 240 -18.44 5.40 -12.59
CA GLN A 240 -18.41 5.28 -14.05
C GLN A 240 -18.76 3.87 -14.55
N SER A 241 -19.29 3.01 -13.67
CA SER A 241 -19.70 1.65 -14.00
C SER A 241 -20.95 1.25 -13.21
N TYR A 242 -21.59 0.17 -13.65
CA TYR A 242 -22.74 -0.43 -12.99
C TYR A 242 -22.63 -1.95 -13.01
N ILE A 243 -23.41 -2.61 -12.16
CA ILE A 243 -23.47 -4.05 -12.03
C ILE A 243 -24.79 -4.54 -12.60
N SER A 244 -24.74 -5.32 -13.66
CA SER A 244 -25.88 -6.04 -14.20
C SER A 244 -25.99 -7.41 -13.53
N CYS A 245 -27.11 -7.69 -12.86
CA CYS A 245 -27.42 -8.98 -12.29
C CYS A 245 -28.27 -9.82 -13.26
N SER A 246 -27.84 -11.05 -13.51
CA SER A 246 -28.62 -12.05 -14.24
C SER A 246 -28.44 -13.43 -13.60
N ASN A 247 -29.53 -14.03 -13.15
CA ASN A 247 -29.58 -15.36 -12.52
C ASN A 247 -28.56 -15.53 -11.38
N GLY A 248 -28.48 -14.52 -10.51
CA GLY A 248 -27.54 -14.52 -9.37
C GLY A 248 -26.09 -14.24 -9.74
N SER A 249 -25.76 -14.06 -11.02
CA SER A 249 -24.42 -13.71 -11.50
C SER A 249 -24.30 -12.21 -11.73
N ALA A 250 -23.16 -11.63 -11.34
CA ALA A 250 -22.87 -10.22 -11.47
C ALA A 250 -21.94 -9.94 -12.67
N TYR A 251 -22.34 -8.98 -13.50
CA TYR A 251 -21.57 -8.52 -14.66
C TYR A 251 -21.31 -7.02 -14.53
N LYS A 252 -20.03 -6.64 -14.47
CA LYS A 252 -19.64 -5.22 -14.46
C LYS A 252 -19.77 -4.65 -15.88
N MET A 253 -20.45 -3.52 -16.00
CA MET A 253 -20.62 -2.75 -17.23
C MET A 253 -20.10 -1.33 -17.03
N ASN A 254 -19.42 -0.77 -18.02
CA ASN A 254 -18.90 0.59 -17.95
C ASN A 254 -19.86 1.58 -18.61
N CYS A 255 -19.95 2.78 -18.04
CA CYS A 255 -20.59 3.91 -18.70
C CYS A 255 -19.68 4.51 -19.79
N PRO A 256 -20.25 5.21 -20.78
CA PRO A 256 -19.48 6.05 -21.69
C PRO A 256 -18.60 7.05 -20.93
N SER A 257 -17.48 7.45 -21.54
CA SER A 257 -16.52 8.35 -20.92
C SER A 257 -17.17 9.64 -20.40
N GLY A 258 -16.88 9.99 -19.14
CA GLY A 258 -17.41 11.19 -18.48
C GLY A 258 -18.81 11.02 -17.87
N LEU A 259 -19.43 9.85 -17.98
CA LEU A 259 -20.75 9.56 -17.39
C LEU A 259 -20.63 8.62 -16.18
N ALA A 260 -21.61 8.69 -15.27
CA ALA A 260 -21.80 7.80 -14.14
C ALA A 260 -23.18 7.13 -14.19
N PHE A 261 -23.32 5.96 -13.57
CA PHE A 261 -24.59 5.24 -13.61
C PHE A 261 -25.61 5.84 -12.63
N ASN A 262 -26.77 6.26 -13.16
CA ASN A 262 -27.87 6.79 -12.39
C ASN A 262 -28.93 5.70 -12.13
N GLU A 263 -28.98 5.17 -10.92
CA GLU A 263 -29.96 4.13 -10.55
C GLU A 263 -31.40 4.57 -10.73
N LYS A 264 -31.70 5.87 -10.53
CA LYS A 264 -33.05 6.41 -10.65
C LYS A 264 -33.60 6.30 -12.07
N TYR A 265 -32.73 6.48 -13.07
CA TYR A 265 -33.08 6.41 -14.49
C TYR A 265 -32.63 5.12 -15.17
N ASN A 266 -31.92 4.26 -14.43
CA ASN A 266 -31.35 3.01 -14.92
C ASN A 266 -30.50 3.22 -16.19
N SER A 267 -29.71 4.30 -16.21
CA SER A 267 -28.91 4.72 -17.36
C SER A 267 -27.68 5.51 -16.93
N CYS A 268 -26.68 5.60 -17.80
CA CYS A 268 -25.53 6.47 -17.59
C CYS A 268 -25.91 7.93 -17.84
N ASP A 269 -25.61 8.80 -16.88
CA ASP A 269 -25.92 10.22 -16.86
C ASP A 269 -24.65 11.01 -16.50
N TYR A 270 -24.70 12.33 -16.65
CA TYR A 270 -23.60 13.18 -16.20
C TYR A 270 -23.34 13.00 -14.70
N ILE A 271 -22.06 12.98 -14.31
CA ILE A 271 -21.62 12.70 -12.94
C ILE A 271 -22.36 13.56 -11.90
N TYR A 272 -22.54 14.86 -12.17
CA TYR A 272 -23.24 15.79 -11.27
C TYR A 272 -24.75 15.50 -11.09
N ASN A 273 -25.36 14.66 -11.93
CA ASN A 273 -26.75 14.22 -11.80
C ASN A 273 -26.87 12.92 -10.98
N VAL A 274 -25.76 12.30 -10.59
CA VAL A 274 -25.71 11.02 -9.86
C VAL A 274 -25.36 11.28 -8.39
N PRO A 275 -26.33 11.17 -7.46
CA PRO A 275 -26.07 11.41 -6.04
C PRO A 275 -24.97 10.47 -5.51
N GLY A 276 -23.95 11.03 -4.87
CA GLY A 276 -22.83 10.26 -4.29
C GLY A 276 -21.62 10.08 -5.21
N CYS A 277 -21.66 10.62 -6.43
CA CYS A 277 -20.55 10.62 -7.38
C CYS A 277 -20.08 12.07 -7.61
N ASN A 278 -19.15 12.56 -6.78
CA ASN A 278 -18.52 13.89 -6.90
C ASN A 278 -17.00 13.78 -6.87
#